data_AF-A0A3D1H7M7-F1
#
_entry.id   AF-A0A3D1H7M7-F1
#
_cell.length_a   1.000
_cell.length_b   1.000
_cell.length_c   1.000
_cell.angle_alpha   90.00
_cell.angle_beta   90.00
_cell.angle_gamma   90.00
#
_symmetry.space_group_name_H-M   'P 1'
#
loop_
_entity.id
_entity.type
_entity.pdbx_description
1 polymer ?
#
loop_
_entity_poly.entity_id
_entity_poly.type
_entity_poly.pdbx_seq_one_letter_code
_entity_poly.pdbx_strand_id
1 'polypeptide(L)'
;MRSIKNTLFVLCAAASLNANAQESKGYLGIGFHTACPQSELKDIKYDDGYGINLSYLSSRYPSKSMLNFQVGMQMDFAKMQSKKFENLELSDPNIIGTATITATNSMYATMGVVRLNWGTDDDKFVPYVNFLIGNRQYNTRQRLQLDKVSQNPDYQSDTTTRHIVYTSRLHYGAGIGCSYRLNKSFSLESGITYTFGDKGAALPLRNIKQVEGTSQVDFSDYKIVKTDMLLINVGFRIHLFQQYQTPHESTSSPTTAPTTTRYKDVNTPRTSTTTPRTNTPRTTPSTPTSGSTKSSSPKKTPISTKGAGAVKGGGKG
;
A
#
# COMPACT_ATOMS: atom_id res chain seq x y z
N MET A 1 -9.67 -30.33 -4.56
CA MET A 1 -9.72 -28.99 -3.94
C MET A 1 -10.36 -29.03 -2.55
N ARG A 2 -9.64 -29.54 -1.54
CA ARG A 2 -10.08 -29.54 -0.13
C ARG A 2 -8.83 -29.50 0.78
N SER A 3 -8.06 -28.41 0.77
CA SER A 3 -7.06 -28.14 1.81
C SER A 3 -6.48 -26.71 1.68
N ILE A 4 -7.35 -25.70 1.63
CA ILE A 4 -6.91 -24.29 1.68
C ILE A 4 -7.63 -23.54 2.82
N LYS A 5 -8.76 -24.06 3.30
CA LYS A 5 -9.52 -23.47 4.41
C LYS A 5 -8.82 -23.63 5.78
N ASN A 6 -8.00 -24.66 5.96
CA ASN A 6 -7.36 -24.91 7.27
C ASN A 6 -6.12 -24.02 7.49
N THR A 7 -5.37 -23.65 6.44
CA THR A 7 -4.13 -22.86 6.60
C THR A 7 -4.41 -21.39 6.90
N LEU A 8 -5.48 -20.81 6.34
CA LEU A 8 -5.90 -19.43 6.62
C LEU A 8 -6.43 -19.26 8.05
N PHE A 9 -7.07 -20.30 8.59
CA PHE A 9 -7.62 -20.29 9.95
C PHE A 9 -6.51 -20.29 11.01
N VAL A 10 -5.36 -20.93 10.74
CA VAL A 10 -4.20 -20.95 11.65
C VAL A 10 -3.52 -19.57 11.74
N LEU A 11 -3.43 -18.81 10.64
CA LEU A 11 -2.90 -17.45 10.67
C LEU A 11 -3.81 -16.46 11.43
N CYS A 12 -5.14 -16.59 11.27
CA CYS A 12 -6.10 -15.79 12.03
C CYS A 12 -6.19 -16.19 13.52
N ALA A 13 -5.97 -17.47 13.83
CA ALA A 13 -5.89 -17.96 15.21
C ALA A 13 -4.66 -17.39 15.95
N ALA A 14 -3.52 -17.25 15.26
CA ALA A 14 -2.33 -16.61 15.84
C ALA A 14 -2.54 -15.10 16.11
N ALA A 15 -3.32 -14.42 15.27
CA ALA A 15 -3.66 -13.01 15.47
C ALA A 15 -4.66 -12.78 16.63
N SER A 16 -5.51 -13.76 16.94
CA SER A 16 -6.52 -13.67 18.00
C SER A 16 -6.01 -14.05 19.40
N LEU A 17 -4.83 -14.64 19.52
CA LEU A 17 -4.19 -14.90 20.82
C LEU A 17 -3.69 -13.64 21.55
N ASN A 18 -3.78 -12.45 20.95
CA ASN A 18 -3.32 -11.19 21.54
C ASN A 18 -4.45 -10.28 22.06
N ALA A 19 -5.72 -10.71 22.05
CA ALA A 19 -6.83 -9.88 22.53
C ALA A 19 -6.83 -9.64 24.06
N ASN A 20 -5.97 -10.32 24.82
CA ASN A 20 -5.88 -10.22 26.29
C ASN A 20 -4.55 -9.66 26.82
N ALA A 21 -3.65 -9.16 25.96
CA ALA A 21 -2.42 -8.51 26.41
C ALA A 21 -2.64 -6.99 26.51
N GLN A 22 -2.72 -6.47 27.74
CA GLN A 22 -3.00 -5.07 28.08
C GLN A 22 -1.93 -4.04 27.65
N GLU A 23 -1.05 -4.36 26.69
CA GLU A 23 -0.13 -3.40 26.04
C GLU A 23 0.13 -3.83 24.59
N SER A 24 -0.65 -3.31 23.63
CA SER A 24 -0.37 -3.50 22.20
C SER A 24 0.91 -2.74 21.80
N LYS A 25 2.08 -3.37 21.90
CA LYS A 25 3.39 -2.82 21.51
C LYS A 25 3.75 -3.23 20.07
N GLY A 26 3.23 -2.52 19.07
CA GLY A 26 3.52 -2.81 17.66
C GLY A 26 4.75 -2.10 17.11
N TYR A 27 5.13 -2.43 15.87
CA TYR A 27 6.20 -1.75 15.14
C TYR A 27 5.66 -1.32 13.78
N LEU A 28 5.75 -0.03 13.47
CA LEU A 28 5.44 0.50 12.13
C LEU A 28 6.73 0.67 11.35
N GLY A 29 6.80 0.07 10.17
CA GLY A 29 7.95 0.18 9.27
C GLY A 29 7.62 1.00 8.04
N ILE A 30 8.54 1.87 7.64
CA ILE A 30 8.56 2.53 6.34
C ILE A 30 9.90 2.20 5.70
N GLY A 31 9.86 1.66 4.49
CA GLY A 31 11.06 1.27 3.75
C GLY A 31 11.04 1.72 2.31
N PHE A 32 12.22 1.81 1.74
CA PHE A 32 12.47 1.92 0.30
C PHE A 32 12.97 0.59 -0.20
N HIS A 33 12.60 0.23 -1.43
CA HIS A 33 13.06 -1.00 -2.03
C HIS A 33 13.34 -0.86 -3.51
N THR A 34 14.31 -1.63 -4.00
CA THR A 34 14.45 -1.95 -5.41
C THR A 34 13.69 -3.24 -5.69
N ALA A 35 12.86 -3.24 -6.73
CA ALA A 35 12.11 -4.39 -7.21
C ALA A 35 12.77 -4.93 -8.48
N CYS A 36 13.35 -6.13 -8.39
CA CYS A 36 14.08 -6.76 -9.49
C CYS A 36 13.33 -8.03 -9.96
N PRO A 37 12.75 -8.03 -11.17
CA PRO A 37 12.14 -9.22 -11.77
C PRO A 37 13.08 -10.42 -11.79
N GLN A 38 12.54 -11.61 -11.51
CA GLN A 38 13.28 -12.87 -11.51
C GLN A 38 12.59 -13.92 -12.38
N SER A 39 13.31 -15.01 -12.67
CA SER A 39 12.77 -16.15 -13.45
C SER A 39 12.16 -15.68 -14.79
N GLU A 40 11.00 -16.23 -15.17
CA GLU A 40 10.31 -15.94 -16.42
C GLU A 40 10.04 -14.42 -16.62
N LEU A 41 9.83 -13.67 -15.52
CA LEU A 41 9.65 -12.22 -15.57
C LEU A 41 10.93 -11.50 -16.02
N LYS A 42 12.10 -12.00 -15.59
CA LYS A 42 13.41 -11.53 -16.07
C LYS A 42 13.68 -11.95 -17.51
N ASP A 43 13.24 -13.14 -17.92
CA ASP A 43 13.48 -13.67 -19.28
C ASP A 43 12.76 -12.83 -20.35
N ILE A 44 11.56 -12.35 -20.04
CA ILE A 44 10.87 -11.38 -20.89
C ILE A 44 11.44 -9.95 -20.77
N LYS A 45 12.55 -9.77 -20.04
CA LYS A 45 13.19 -8.48 -19.71
C LYS A 45 12.16 -7.46 -19.24
N TYR A 46 11.33 -7.87 -18.27
CA TYR A 46 10.46 -6.94 -17.57
C TYR A 46 11.29 -5.90 -16.82
N ASP A 47 10.72 -4.72 -16.60
CA ASP A 47 11.46 -3.58 -16.12
C ASP A 47 11.73 -3.67 -14.61
N ASP A 48 12.95 -3.31 -14.17
CA ASP A 48 13.27 -3.09 -12.76
C ASP A 48 12.53 -1.87 -12.21
N GLY A 49 12.44 -1.76 -10.88
CA GLY A 49 11.72 -0.68 -10.24
C GLY A 49 12.26 -0.24 -8.90
N TYR A 50 11.71 0.88 -8.43
CA TYR A 50 11.93 1.39 -7.08
C TYR A 50 10.58 1.68 -6.44
N GLY A 51 10.51 1.45 -5.14
CA GLY A 51 9.26 1.53 -4.41
C GLY A 51 9.44 1.86 -2.95
N ILE A 52 8.30 2.01 -2.30
CA ILE A 52 8.17 2.15 -0.87
C ILE A 52 7.39 0.97 -0.32
N ASN A 53 7.76 0.52 0.87
CA ASN A 53 6.96 -0.42 1.64
C ASN A 53 6.46 0.24 2.93
N LEU A 54 5.26 -0.13 3.33
CA LEU A 54 4.65 0.20 4.61
C LEU A 54 4.36 -1.12 5.32
N SER A 55 4.82 -1.26 6.55
CA SER A 55 4.60 -2.51 7.30
C SER A 55 4.18 -2.26 8.74
N TYR A 56 3.45 -3.22 9.27
CA TYR A 56 3.17 -3.33 10.70
C TYR A 56 3.61 -4.73 11.16
N LEU A 57 4.26 -4.80 12.31
CA LEU A 57 4.55 -6.06 13.01
C LEU A 57 4.04 -5.98 14.45
N SER A 58 3.56 -7.10 14.97
CA SER A 58 3.17 -7.26 16.37
C SER A 58 4.36 -7.08 17.31
N SER A 59 4.08 -7.07 18.61
CA SER A 59 5.11 -7.26 19.63
C SER A 59 5.87 -8.55 19.40
N ARG A 60 7.14 -8.58 19.82
CA ARG A 60 7.96 -9.79 19.84
C ARG A 60 7.39 -10.77 20.86
N TYR A 61 7.21 -12.03 20.46
CA TYR A 61 6.77 -13.11 21.33
C TYR A 61 7.64 -14.36 21.16
N PRO A 62 8.10 -15.01 22.24
CA PRO A 62 8.01 -14.57 23.63
C PRO A 62 8.79 -13.28 23.87
N SER A 63 8.28 -12.42 24.75
CA SER A 63 8.97 -11.16 25.09
C SER A 63 10.31 -11.46 25.78
N LYS A 64 11.33 -10.64 25.50
CA LYS A 64 12.70 -10.77 26.02
C LYS A 64 13.42 -12.09 25.69
N SER A 65 12.86 -12.91 24.80
CA SER A 65 13.56 -14.10 24.31
C SER A 65 14.55 -13.74 23.20
N MET A 66 15.73 -14.37 23.22
CA MET A 66 16.71 -14.32 22.14
C MET A 66 16.10 -14.78 20.81
N LEU A 67 15.31 -15.86 20.82
CA LEU A 67 14.52 -16.27 19.67
C LEU A 67 13.06 -15.86 19.89
N ASN A 68 12.55 -14.98 19.04
CA ASN A 68 11.16 -14.52 19.11
C ASN A 68 10.57 -14.39 17.71
N PHE A 69 9.25 -14.36 17.63
CA PHE A 69 8.53 -14.12 16.41
C PHE A 69 7.61 -12.91 16.49
N GLN A 70 7.28 -12.39 15.31
CA GLN A 70 6.29 -11.34 15.11
C GLN A 70 5.41 -11.71 13.93
N VAL A 71 4.17 -11.24 13.97
CA VAL A 71 3.22 -11.39 12.85
C VAL A 71 2.74 -10.02 12.42
N GLY A 72 2.40 -9.86 11.15
CA GLY A 72 1.96 -8.57 10.67
C GLY A 72 1.65 -8.53 9.19
N MET A 73 1.72 -7.33 8.62
CA MET A 73 1.40 -7.07 7.23
C MET A 73 2.40 -6.10 6.61
N GLN A 74 2.60 -6.23 5.31
CA GLN A 74 3.43 -5.36 4.49
C GLN A 74 2.69 -5.00 3.20
N MET A 75 2.68 -3.73 2.85
CA MET A 75 2.23 -3.21 1.57
C MET A 75 3.42 -2.70 0.79
N ASP A 76 3.55 -3.11 -0.47
CA ASP A 76 4.59 -2.62 -1.38
C ASP A 76 3.96 -1.79 -2.48
N PHE A 77 4.54 -0.63 -2.78
CA PHE A 77 4.19 0.20 -3.92
C PHE A 77 5.45 0.48 -4.70
N ALA A 78 5.54 0.04 -5.96
CA ALA A 78 6.70 0.32 -6.78
C ALA A 78 6.31 0.88 -8.14
N LYS A 79 7.09 1.87 -8.59
CA LYS A 79 7.14 2.27 -9.98
C LYS A 79 8.28 1.48 -10.62
N MET A 80 7.99 0.78 -11.71
CA MET A 80 9.02 0.07 -12.47
C MET A 80 9.73 1.09 -13.36
N GLN A 81 9.54 1.03 -14.68
CA GLN A 81 10.01 2.06 -15.60
C GLN A 81 8.86 2.72 -16.37
N SER A 82 9.22 3.67 -17.23
CA SER A 82 8.31 4.30 -18.17
C SER A 82 8.97 4.47 -19.54
N LYS A 83 8.18 4.36 -20.61
CA LYS A 83 8.59 4.59 -21.99
C LYS A 83 7.74 5.70 -22.60
N LYS A 84 8.38 6.62 -23.32
CA LYS A 84 7.70 7.72 -24.01
C LYS A 84 7.64 7.48 -25.52
N PHE A 85 6.57 7.97 -26.12
CA PHE A 85 6.37 8.10 -27.56
C PHE A 85 5.98 9.55 -27.80
N GLU A 86 6.85 10.31 -28.45
CA GLU A 86 6.75 11.76 -28.62
C GLU A 86 6.31 12.11 -30.03
N ASN A 87 5.89 13.37 -30.24
CA ASN A 87 5.48 13.89 -31.55
C ASN A 87 4.33 13.12 -32.21
N LEU A 88 3.37 12.65 -31.41
CA LEU A 88 2.22 11.90 -31.93
C LEU A 88 1.15 12.85 -32.48
N GLU A 89 0.70 12.60 -33.70
CA GLU A 89 -0.45 13.29 -34.28
C GLU A 89 -1.73 12.95 -33.52
N LEU A 90 -2.53 13.98 -33.28
CA LEU A 90 -3.85 13.87 -32.65
C LEU A 90 -4.93 13.66 -33.70
N SER A 91 -6.05 13.06 -33.29
CA SER A 91 -7.17 12.79 -34.19
C SER A 91 -7.95 14.04 -34.58
N ASP A 92 -7.99 15.04 -33.69
CA ASP A 92 -8.66 16.32 -33.94
C ASP A 92 -7.66 17.31 -34.55
N PRO A 93 -7.84 17.72 -35.81
CA PRO A 93 -6.93 18.64 -36.49
C PRO A 93 -6.95 20.06 -35.91
N ASN A 94 -7.94 20.41 -35.08
CA ASN A 94 -8.03 21.73 -34.45
C ASN A 94 -7.09 21.88 -33.24
N ILE A 95 -6.51 20.78 -32.74
CA ILE A 95 -5.56 20.83 -31.63
C ILE A 95 -4.21 21.32 -32.15
N ILE A 96 -3.69 22.38 -31.53
CA ILE A 96 -2.40 22.98 -31.89
C ILE A 96 -1.27 22.16 -31.25
N GLY A 97 -0.43 21.55 -32.09
CA GLY A 97 0.77 20.81 -31.68
C GLY A 97 0.57 19.30 -31.67
N THR A 98 1.48 18.60 -30.98
CA THR A 98 1.50 17.14 -30.86
C THR A 98 1.15 16.70 -29.45
N ALA A 99 1.11 15.38 -29.27
CA ALA A 99 1.01 14.78 -27.95
C ALA A 99 2.13 13.77 -27.70
N THR A 100 2.36 13.53 -26.41
CA THR A 100 3.26 12.51 -25.91
C THR A 100 2.45 11.42 -25.20
N ILE A 101 2.69 10.16 -25.57
CA ILE A 101 2.23 9.00 -24.79
C ILE A 101 3.35 8.55 -23.86
N THR A 102 3.06 8.42 -22.57
CA THR A 102 3.92 7.75 -21.58
C THR A 102 3.28 6.44 -21.13
N ALA A 103 3.89 5.31 -21.46
CA ALA A 103 3.58 4.01 -20.89
C ALA A 103 4.36 3.83 -19.59
N THR A 104 3.71 3.39 -18.50
CA THR A 104 4.34 3.19 -17.19
C THR A 104 3.93 1.85 -16.60
N ASN A 105 4.91 1.08 -16.15
CA ASN A 105 4.70 -0.14 -15.38
C ASN A 105 4.79 0.17 -13.88
N SER A 106 3.88 -0.41 -13.10
CA SER A 106 3.91 -0.33 -11.64
C SER A 106 3.45 -1.64 -11.00
N MET A 107 3.83 -1.84 -9.74
CA MET A 107 3.34 -2.93 -8.92
C MET A 107 2.78 -2.43 -7.59
N TYR A 108 1.81 -3.19 -7.08
CA TYR A 108 1.28 -3.05 -5.74
C TYR A 108 1.20 -4.44 -5.09
N ALA A 109 1.61 -4.57 -3.83
CA ALA A 109 1.45 -5.80 -3.10
C ALA A 109 0.85 -5.58 -1.71
N THR A 110 0.16 -6.60 -1.20
CA THR A 110 -0.25 -6.71 0.19
C THR A 110 0.07 -8.13 0.66
N MET A 111 0.97 -8.23 1.63
CA MET A 111 1.51 -9.48 2.15
C MET A 111 1.24 -9.57 3.65
N GLY A 112 0.81 -10.73 4.13
CA GLY A 112 1.01 -11.13 5.51
C GLY A 112 2.47 -11.49 5.73
N VAL A 113 2.99 -11.16 6.91
CA VAL A 113 4.40 -11.36 7.27
C VAL A 113 4.47 -12.13 8.59
N VAL A 114 5.31 -13.16 8.61
CA VAL A 114 5.79 -13.80 9.84
C VAL A 114 7.29 -13.56 9.91
N ARG A 115 7.76 -12.98 11.01
CA ARG A 115 9.17 -12.70 11.23
C ARG A 115 9.70 -13.54 12.38
N LEU A 116 10.86 -14.14 12.21
CA LEU A 116 11.68 -14.70 13.28
C LEU A 116 12.88 -13.78 13.51
N ASN A 117 13.12 -13.41 14.75
CA ASN A 117 14.24 -12.56 15.15
C ASN A 117 15.19 -13.33 16.08
N TRP A 118 16.48 -13.04 15.97
CA TRP A 118 17.52 -13.50 16.88
C TRP A 118 18.08 -12.30 17.67
N GLY A 119 17.35 -11.86 18.68
CA GLY A 119 17.71 -10.77 19.57
C GLY A 119 16.52 -10.22 20.35
N THR A 120 16.81 -9.61 21.49
CA THR A 120 15.87 -8.98 22.42
C THR A 120 15.58 -7.52 22.05
N ASP A 121 14.61 -6.96 22.78
CA ASP A 121 14.30 -5.53 22.72
C ASP A 121 15.38 -4.63 23.31
N ASP A 122 16.53 -5.15 23.74
CA ASP A 122 17.65 -4.32 24.21
C ASP A 122 18.86 -4.40 23.26
N ASP A 123 18.86 -5.39 22.37
CA ASP A 123 19.97 -5.59 21.43
C ASP A 123 20.03 -4.50 20.37
N LYS A 124 21.27 -4.08 20.09
CA LYS A 124 21.57 -3.06 19.07
C LYS A 124 21.45 -3.63 17.66
N PHE A 125 21.80 -4.89 17.47
CA PHE A 125 21.76 -5.57 16.18
C PHE A 125 20.93 -6.85 16.34
N VAL A 126 19.89 -6.98 15.50
CA VAL A 126 18.96 -8.11 15.54
C VAL A 126 18.78 -8.65 14.12
N PRO A 127 19.44 -9.77 13.75
CA PRO A 127 19.17 -10.46 12.51
C PRO A 127 17.77 -11.08 12.54
N TYR A 128 17.15 -11.18 11.36
CA TYR A 128 15.82 -11.75 11.21
C TYR A 128 15.65 -12.51 9.88
N VAL A 129 14.64 -13.37 9.88
CA VAL A 129 14.07 -14.02 8.70
C VAL A 129 12.60 -13.64 8.61
N ASN A 130 12.12 -13.29 7.41
CA ASN A 130 10.72 -13.07 7.11
C ASN A 130 10.19 -14.18 6.22
N PHE A 131 8.96 -14.59 6.47
CA PHE A 131 8.13 -15.37 5.56
C PHE A 131 6.95 -14.50 5.15
N LEU A 132 6.67 -14.44 3.86
CA LEU A 132 5.63 -13.58 3.29
C LEU A 132 4.64 -14.44 2.52
N ILE A 133 3.37 -14.07 2.60
CA ILE A 133 2.31 -14.63 1.75
C ILE A 133 1.25 -13.57 1.48
N GLY A 134 0.79 -13.44 0.25
CA GLY A 134 -0.25 -12.48 -0.08
C GLY A 134 -0.38 -12.25 -1.56
N ASN A 135 -0.80 -11.06 -1.95
CA ASN A 135 -1.12 -10.76 -3.34
C ASN A 135 -0.24 -9.64 -3.88
N ARG A 136 0.21 -9.79 -5.13
CA ARG A 136 0.84 -8.71 -5.90
C ARG A 136 0.12 -8.51 -7.22
N GLN A 137 0.01 -7.25 -7.61
CA GLN A 137 -0.65 -6.77 -8.81
C GLN A 137 0.36 -6.01 -9.65
N TYR A 138 0.28 -6.20 -10.97
CA TYR A 138 1.07 -5.50 -11.97
C TYR A 138 0.14 -4.70 -12.86
N ASN A 139 0.50 -3.45 -13.12
CA ASN A 139 -0.30 -2.53 -13.90
C ASN A 139 0.55 -1.84 -14.96
N THR A 140 0.03 -1.78 -16.19
CA THR A 140 0.56 -0.92 -17.25
C THR A 140 -0.45 0.18 -17.56
N ARG A 141 -0.02 1.43 -17.39
CA ARG A 141 -0.83 2.62 -17.63
C ARG A 141 -0.25 3.39 -18.81
N GLN A 142 -1.13 3.90 -19.65
CA GLN A 142 -0.83 4.88 -20.68
C GLN A 142 -1.30 6.25 -20.20
N ARG A 143 -0.43 7.26 -20.28
CA ARG A 143 -0.81 8.67 -20.12
C ARG A 143 -0.56 9.38 -21.44
N LEU A 144 -1.60 9.84 -22.11
CA LEU A 144 -1.54 10.73 -23.27
C LEU A 144 -1.55 12.17 -22.76
N GLN A 145 -0.63 13.03 -23.20
CA GLN A 145 -0.51 14.41 -22.75
C GLN A 145 -0.24 15.34 -23.94
N LEU A 146 -0.93 16.50 -23.98
CA LEU A 146 -0.64 17.55 -24.95
C LEU A 146 0.68 18.24 -24.65
N ASP A 147 1.48 18.48 -25.70
CA ASP A 147 2.76 19.18 -25.54
C ASP A 147 2.55 20.70 -25.39
N LYS A 148 1.45 21.25 -25.93
CA LYS A 148 1.11 22.68 -25.91
C LYS A 148 -0.22 22.97 -25.20
N VAL A 149 -0.28 22.69 -23.89
CA VAL A 149 -1.52 22.84 -23.09
C VAL A 149 -2.10 24.26 -23.12
N SER A 150 -1.26 25.30 -23.01
CA SER A 150 -1.72 26.69 -22.97
C SER A 150 -2.38 27.17 -24.26
N GLN A 151 -2.09 26.50 -25.38
CA GLN A 151 -2.65 26.82 -26.70
C GLN A 151 -3.94 26.04 -26.99
N ASN A 152 -4.33 25.12 -26.10
CA ASN A 152 -5.50 24.25 -26.27
C ASN A 152 -6.39 24.30 -25.01
N PRO A 153 -6.90 25.48 -24.61
CA PRO A 153 -7.61 25.66 -23.33
C PRO A 153 -8.89 24.81 -23.23
N ASP A 154 -9.54 24.54 -24.36
CA ASP A 154 -10.80 23.79 -24.45
C ASP A 154 -10.63 22.26 -24.40
N TYR A 155 -9.40 21.77 -24.48
CA TYR A 155 -9.08 20.35 -24.46
C TYR A 155 -8.51 19.89 -23.12
N GLN A 156 -8.72 18.61 -22.79
CA GLN A 156 -8.06 17.99 -21.66
C GLN A 156 -6.55 17.98 -21.91
N SER A 157 -5.76 18.39 -20.91
CA SER A 157 -4.30 18.39 -20.98
C SER A 157 -3.72 16.99 -21.09
N ASP A 158 -4.41 16.02 -20.48
CA ASP A 158 -3.98 14.65 -20.41
C ASP A 158 -5.13 13.67 -20.20
N THR A 159 -4.93 12.43 -20.62
CA THR A 159 -5.87 11.32 -20.43
C THR A 159 -5.08 10.07 -20.02
N THR A 160 -5.56 9.37 -18.99
CA THR A 160 -4.91 8.13 -18.50
C THR A 160 -5.78 6.92 -18.79
N THR A 161 -5.21 5.95 -19.49
CA THR A 161 -5.85 4.68 -19.85
C THR A 161 -5.10 3.52 -19.22
N ARG A 162 -5.80 2.51 -18.71
CA ARG A 162 -5.20 1.28 -18.20
C ARG A 162 -5.28 0.22 -19.28
N HIS A 163 -4.13 -0.29 -19.75
CA HIS A 163 -4.09 -1.32 -20.79
C HIS A 163 -4.01 -2.71 -20.19
N ILE A 164 -3.23 -2.83 -19.13
CA ILE A 164 -3.03 -4.09 -18.45
C ILE A 164 -3.27 -3.86 -16.97
N VAL A 165 -4.27 -4.56 -16.45
CA VAL A 165 -4.66 -4.57 -15.04
C VAL A 165 -4.71 -6.02 -14.61
N TYR A 166 -3.69 -6.50 -13.91
CA TYR A 166 -3.73 -7.84 -13.36
C TYR A 166 -4.27 -7.86 -11.94
N THR A 167 -5.38 -8.58 -11.81
CA THR A 167 -6.03 -8.94 -10.56
C THR A 167 -5.21 -9.99 -9.82
N SER A 168 -4.60 -9.55 -8.72
CA SER A 168 -4.28 -10.33 -7.52
C SER A 168 -3.70 -11.73 -7.76
N ARG A 169 -2.37 -11.85 -7.89
CA ARG A 169 -1.69 -13.16 -7.90
C ARG A 169 -1.11 -13.49 -6.55
N LEU A 170 -1.34 -14.72 -6.10
CA LEU A 170 -0.73 -15.23 -4.89
C LEU A 170 0.78 -15.20 -5.06
N HIS A 171 1.45 -14.64 -4.07
CA HIS A 171 2.88 -14.66 -3.90
C HIS A 171 3.19 -15.20 -2.52
N TYR A 172 4.26 -15.97 -2.43
CA TYR A 172 4.83 -16.39 -1.16
C TYR A 172 6.35 -16.38 -1.27
N GLY A 173 7.02 -16.20 -0.15
CA GLY A 173 8.46 -16.02 -0.19
C GLY A 173 9.09 -15.95 1.17
N ALA A 174 10.41 -15.77 1.14
CA ALA A 174 11.21 -15.58 2.33
C ALA A 174 12.22 -14.46 2.11
N GLY A 175 12.61 -13.82 3.19
CA GLY A 175 13.65 -12.81 3.19
C GLY A 175 14.52 -12.92 4.42
N ILE A 176 15.73 -12.40 4.30
CA ILE A 176 16.69 -12.27 5.38
C ILE A 176 17.04 -10.80 5.55
N GLY A 177 17.35 -10.38 6.77
CA GLY A 177 17.77 -9.01 7.02
C GLY A 177 18.25 -8.80 8.44
N CYS A 178 18.50 -7.54 8.76
CA CYS A 178 18.87 -7.13 10.10
C CYS A 178 18.19 -5.83 10.48
N SER A 179 17.99 -5.67 11.78
CA SER A 179 17.53 -4.46 12.42
C SER A 179 18.64 -3.90 13.29
N TYR A 180 18.96 -2.63 13.10
CA TYR A 180 19.91 -1.87 13.90
C TYR A 180 19.17 -0.81 14.72
N ARG A 181 19.19 -0.95 16.03
CA ARG A 181 18.54 -0.02 16.95
C ARG A 181 19.30 1.28 17.02
N LEU A 182 18.63 2.38 16.72
CA LEU A 182 19.16 3.73 16.90
C LEU A 182 18.92 4.20 18.35
N ASN A 183 17.71 3.98 18.85
CA ASN A 183 17.30 4.30 20.22
C ASN A 183 16.09 3.44 20.63
N LYS A 184 15.45 3.77 21.76
CA LYS A 184 14.27 3.04 22.25
C LYS A 184 13.10 3.06 21.24
N SER A 185 12.93 4.16 20.51
CA SER A 185 11.78 4.40 19.64
C SER A 185 12.02 4.06 18.17
N PHE A 186 13.27 4.00 17.71
CA PHE A 186 13.60 3.86 16.30
C PHE A 186 14.68 2.80 16.05
N SER A 187 14.48 2.03 14.98
CA SER A 187 15.48 1.15 14.38
C SER A 187 15.60 1.38 12.88
N LEU A 188 16.80 1.15 12.34
CA LEU A 188 17.05 1.02 10.91
C LEU A 188 17.00 -0.44 10.52
N GLU A 189 16.69 -0.69 9.26
CA GLU A 189 16.67 -2.04 8.74
C GLU A 189 17.13 -2.13 7.32
N SER A 190 17.72 -3.28 7.02
CA SER A 190 18.04 -3.70 5.68
C SER A 190 17.67 -5.17 5.52
N GLY A 191 17.36 -5.58 4.29
CA GLY A 191 17.04 -6.97 4.02
C GLY A 191 16.79 -7.25 2.55
N ILE A 192 16.84 -8.52 2.19
CA ILE A 192 16.60 -9.03 0.85
C ILE A 192 15.48 -10.06 0.95
N THR A 193 14.46 -9.91 0.11
CA THR A 193 13.28 -10.78 0.09
C THR A 193 13.07 -11.33 -1.31
N TYR A 194 12.97 -12.65 -1.44
CA TYR A 194 12.59 -13.30 -2.68
C TYR A 194 11.15 -13.83 -2.55
N THR A 195 10.31 -13.52 -3.52
CA THR A 195 8.93 -14.04 -3.60
C THR A 195 8.71 -14.78 -4.90
N PHE A 196 8.18 -16.00 -4.80
CA PHE A 196 7.62 -16.77 -5.90
C PHE A 196 6.22 -16.27 -6.19
N GLY A 197 5.88 -16.10 -7.46
CA GLY A 197 4.59 -15.64 -7.93
C GLY A 197 3.97 -16.61 -8.92
N ASP A 198 2.65 -16.79 -8.82
CA ASP A 198 1.90 -17.50 -9.84
C ASP A 198 2.03 -16.85 -11.23
N LYS A 199 1.68 -17.58 -12.28
CA LYS A 199 1.64 -17.02 -13.63
C LYS A 199 0.67 -15.85 -13.68
N GLY A 200 1.20 -14.66 -13.90
CA GLY A 200 0.47 -13.45 -14.27
C GLY A 200 0.74 -13.14 -15.72
N ALA A 201 0.16 -12.07 -16.25
CA ALA A 201 0.79 -11.48 -17.41
C ALA A 201 1.57 -10.22 -17.06
N ALA A 202 2.48 -9.93 -17.96
CA ALA A 202 3.43 -8.86 -17.84
C ALA A 202 3.71 -8.33 -19.25
N LEU A 203 3.74 -7.01 -19.36
CA LEU A 203 4.07 -6.31 -20.60
C LEU A 203 5.35 -5.51 -20.37
N PRO A 204 6.51 -6.05 -20.79
CA PRO A 204 7.75 -5.30 -20.80
C PRO A 204 7.59 -4.04 -21.64
N LEU A 205 8.07 -2.89 -21.18
CA LEU A 205 7.92 -1.63 -21.93
C LEU A 205 8.56 -1.67 -23.32
N ARG A 206 9.59 -2.50 -23.49
CA ARG A 206 10.25 -2.74 -24.78
C ARG A 206 9.30 -3.36 -25.84
N ASN A 207 8.28 -4.09 -25.41
CA ASN A 207 7.30 -4.72 -26.30
C ASN A 207 6.21 -3.73 -26.72
N ILE A 208 6.08 -2.61 -26.02
CA ILE A 208 5.17 -1.52 -26.41
C ILE A 208 5.81 -0.78 -27.57
N LYS A 209 5.13 -0.73 -28.71
CA LYS A 209 5.65 -0.12 -29.94
C LYS A 209 4.62 0.82 -30.55
N GLN A 210 5.09 1.87 -31.18
CA GLN A 210 4.25 2.66 -32.08
C GLN A 210 4.04 1.85 -33.35
N VAL A 211 2.79 1.77 -33.81
CA VAL A 211 2.43 1.11 -35.07
C VAL A 211 2.96 1.96 -36.21
N GLU A 212 3.75 1.35 -37.09
CA GLU A 212 4.46 2.03 -38.18
C GLU A 212 3.51 2.88 -39.04
N GLY A 213 3.92 4.13 -39.30
CA GLY A 213 3.12 5.08 -40.09
C GLY A 213 1.87 5.64 -39.39
N THR A 214 1.70 5.40 -38.08
CA THR A 214 0.53 5.88 -37.32
C THR A 214 0.93 6.48 -35.96
N SER A 215 0.00 7.18 -35.30
CA SER A 215 0.17 7.64 -33.90
C SER A 215 -0.32 6.64 -32.86
N GLN A 216 -0.69 5.43 -33.28
CA GLN A 216 -1.22 4.41 -32.39
C GLN A 216 -0.07 3.67 -31.71
N VAL A 217 -0.22 3.42 -30.41
CA VAL A 217 0.71 2.61 -29.62
C VAL A 217 0.08 1.26 -29.32
N ASP A 218 0.79 0.19 -29.62
CA ASP A 218 0.36 -1.19 -29.41
C ASP A 218 0.82 -1.71 -28.04
N PHE A 219 -0.12 -2.31 -27.30
CA PHE A 219 0.06 -2.91 -25.98
C PHE A 219 -0.29 -4.41 -25.97
N SER A 220 -0.49 -5.01 -27.15
CA SER A 220 -1.00 -6.39 -27.28
C SER A 220 0.04 -7.47 -26.98
N ASP A 221 1.35 -7.18 -27.11
CA ASP A 221 2.44 -8.15 -26.92
C ASP A 221 2.82 -8.38 -25.44
N TYR A 222 1.80 -8.68 -24.62
CA TYR A 222 1.99 -9.14 -23.24
C TYR A 222 2.28 -10.65 -23.20
N LYS A 223 3.00 -11.09 -22.16
CA LYS A 223 3.34 -12.51 -21.96
C LYS A 223 2.75 -13.02 -20.65
N ILE A 224 2.22 -14.25 -20.65
CA ILE A 224 1.82 -14.95 -19.43
C ILE A 224 3.06 -15.67 -18.86
N VAL A 225 3.56 -15.21 -17.71
CA VAL A 225 4.80 -15.68 -17.08
C VAL A 225 4.68 -15.72 -15.56
N LYS A 226 5.50 -16.53 -14.90
CA LYS A 226 5.68 -16.45 -13.44
C LYS A 226 6.18 -15.06 -13.05
N THR A 227 5.66 -14.54 -11.94
CA THR A 227 5.92 -13.17 -11.50
C THR A 227 6.88 -13.09 -10.32
N ASP A 228 7.93 -13.91 -10.35
CA ASP A 228 8.93 -13.96 -9.30
C ASP A 228 9.66 -12.62 -9.17
N MET A 229 9.95 -12.22 -7.94
CA MET A 229 10.49 -10.89 -7.62
C MET A 229 11.49 -10.97 -6.49
N LEU A 230 12.61 -10.26 -6.65
CA LEU A 230 13.56 -9.97 -5.61
C LEU A 230 13.36 -8.52 -5.16
N LEU A 231 13.19 -8.30 -3.85
CA LEU A 231 13.12 -6.99 -3.24
C LEU A 231 14.34 -6.76 -2.36
N ILE A 232 15.11 -5.71 -2.64
CA ILE A 232 16.21 -5.25 -1.78
C ILE A 232 15.71 -4.04 -1.01
N ASN A 233 15.62 -4.15 0.31
CA ASN A 233 14.93 -3.20 1.18
C ASN A 233 15.91 -2.49 2.12
N VAL A 234 15.69 -1.20 2.33
CA VAL A 234 16.26 -0.42 3.42
C VAL A 234 15.16 0.44 4.03
N GLY A 235 15.10 0.59 5.34
CA GLY A 235 14.04 1.35 5.97
C GLY A 235 14.28 1.65 7.43
N PHE A 236 13.25 2.20 8.07
CA PHE A 236 13.23 2.42 9.50
C PHE A 236 11.94 1.89 10.10
N ARG A 237 12.02 1.48 11.37
CA ARG A 237 10.89 1.03 12.17
C ARG A 237 10.71 1.95 13.38
N ILE A 238 9.47 2.32 13.63
CA ILE A 238 9.00 3.07 14.79
C ILE A 238 8.43 2.05 15.78
N HIS A 239 8.94 2.05 16.99
CA HIS A 239 8.50 1.19 18.07
C HIS A 239 7.35 1.87 18.81
N LEU A 240 6.14 1.31 18.71
CA LEU A 240 4.95 1.92 19.30
C LEU A 240 4.82 1.56 20.78
N PHE A 241 4.35 2.53 21.58
CA PHE A 241 3.90 2.34 22.97
C PHE A 241 4.92 1.66 23.92
N GLN A 242 6.22 1.91 23.74
CA GLN A 242 7.16 1.73 24.84
C GLN A 242 6.82 2.80 25.89
N GLN A 243 6.35 2.39 27.08
CA GLN A 243 6.03 3.33 28.15
C GLN A 243 7.20 4.29 28.36
N TYR A 244 6.95 5.57 28.07
CA TYR A 244 7.79 6.67 28.54
C TYR A 244 7.54 6.76 30.03
N GLN A 245 8.27 5.97 30.82
CA GLN A 245 8.45 6.34 32.22
C GLN A 245 9.33 7.59 32.20
N THR A 246 8.70 8.77 32.20
CA THR A 246 9.28 9.90 32.91
C THR A 246 9.61 9.38 34.31
N PRO A 247 10.85 9.54 34.81
CA PRO A 247 11.09 9.31 36.22
C PRO A 247 10.25 10.36 36.95
N HIS A 248 9.07 9.96 37.42
CA HIS A 248 8.48 10.65 38.53
C HIS A 248 9.40 10.34 39.70
N GLU A 249 10.17 11.34 40.13
CA GLU A 249 10.80 11.31 41.45
C GLU A 249 9.69 10.95 42.44
N SER A 250 9.72 9.70 42.87
CA SER A 250 8.84 9.22 43.90
C SER A 250 9.43 9.77 45.18
N THR A 251 8.96 10.93 45.62
CA THR A 251 9.20 11.41 46.98
C THR A 251 8.56 10.39 47.91
N SER A 252 9.41 9.51 48.46
CA SER A 252 9.05 8.54 49.47
C SER A 252 8.58 9.29 50.73
N SER A 253 7.32 9.10 51.11
CA SER A 253 6.86 9.36 52.47
C SER A 253 6.45 8.02 53.10
N PRO A 254 7.01 7.64 54.26
CA PRO A 254 6.70 6.38 54.89
C PRO A 254 5.44 6.56 55.74
N THR A 255 4.37 5.78 55.47
CA THR A 255 3.25 5.74 56.43
C THR A 255 2.64 4.34 56.52
N THR A 256 3.05 3.68 57.60
CA THR A 256 2.35 2.74 58.49
C THR A 256 1.03 2.13 58.02
N ALA A 257 1.00 0.78 57.99
CA ALA A 257 -0.21 -0.01 57.80
C ALA A 257 -1.24 0.19 58.92
N PRO A 258 -2.55 0.04 58.61
CA PRO A 258 -3.45 -0.57 59.58
C PRO A 258 -4.27 -1.74 59.03
N THR A 259 -4.54 -2.60 59.99
CA THR A 259 -5.20 -3.90 60.02
C THR A 259 -6.65 -3.90 59.52
N THR A 260 -7.05 -5.05 58.97
CA THR A 260 -8.42 -5.47 58.63
C THR A 260 -9.43 -5.30 59.78
N THR A 261 -10.65 -4.82 59.50
CA THR A 261 -11.89 -5.29 60.14
C THR A 261 -13.10 -5.20 59.20
N ARG A 262 -14.05 -6.10 59.43
CA ARG A 262 -15.16 -6.54 58.59
C ARG A 262 -16.48 -5.85 59.01
N TYR A 263 -17.36 -5.58 58.03
CA TYR A 263 -18.83 -5.38 58.09
C TYR A 263 -19.42 -4.09 58.70
N LYS A 264 -20.23 -3.37 57.90
CA LYS A 264 -21.70 -3.23 58.07
C LYS A 264 -22.35 -2.44 56.92
N ASP A 265 -23.32 -3.08 56.27
CA ASP A 265 -24.33 -2.43 55.41
C ASP A 265 -25.18 -1.47 56.26
N VAL A 266 -25.36 -0.24 55.79
CA VAL A 266 -26.37 0.69 56.30
C VAL A 266 -27.12 1.30 55.13
N ASN A 267 -28.36 0.88 54.96
CA ASN A 267 -29.36 1.47 54.09
C ASN A 267 -29.67 2.91 54.52
N THR A 268 -29.56 3.87 53.60
CA THR A 268 -30.10 5.23 53.78
C THR A 268 -31.12 5.51 52.66
N PRO A 269 -32.39 5.88 52.97
CA PRO A 269 -33.39 6.16 51.95
C PRO A 269 -33.13 7.52 51.30
N ARG A 270 -33.16 7.58 49.97
CA ARG A 270 -33.06 8.83 49.20
C ARG A 270 -34.47 9.31 48.83
N THR A 271 -34.87 10.43 49.43
CA THR A 271 -36.08 11.18 49.10
C THR A 271 -35.97 11.77 47.69
N SER A 272 -36.93 11.45 46.83
CA SER A 272 -37.04 11.99 45.47
C SER A 272 -37.73 13.35 45.49
N THR A 273 -37.02 14.42 45.14
CA THR A 273 -37.62 15.71 44.77
C THR A 273 -37.65 15.81 43.25
N THR A 274 -38.85 15.71 42.69
CA THR A 274 -39.19 15.97 41.28
C THR A 274 -39.17 17.46 40.98
N THR A 275 -38.39 17.88 39.98
CA THR A 275 -38.47 19.22 39.37
C THR A 275 -39.22 19.12 38.03
N PRO A 276 -40.15 20.03 37.69
CA PRO A 276 -40.94 19.92 36.46
C PRO A 276 -40.10 20.24 35.21
N ARG A 277 -40.26 19.42 34.18
CA ARG A 277 -39.61 19.55 32.87
C ARG A 277 -40.52 20.34 31.93
N THR A 278 -40.18 21.59 31.67
CA THR A 278 -40.87 22.42 30.66
C THR A 278 -40.42 21.98 29.28
N ASN A 279 -41.34 21.45 28.47
CA ASN A 279 -41.10 21.06 27.08
C ASN A 279 -41.21 22.28 26.16
N THR A 280 -40.08 22.88 25.79
CA THR A 280 -40.01 23.84 24.68
C THR A 280 -39.75 23.07 23.37
N PRO A 281 -40.55 23.27 22.31
CA PRO A 281 -40.29 22.64 21.01
C PRO A 281 -38.96 23.13 20.42
N ARG A 282 -38.05 22.20 20.14
CA ARG A 282 -36.78 22.46 19.45
C ARG A 282 -37.09 22.74 17.97
N THR A 283 -37.11 24.01 17.59
CA THR A 283 -37.12 24.43 16.18
C THR A 283 -35.78 24.06 15.54
N THR A 284 -35.84 23.16 14.56
CA THR A 284 -34.72 22.82 13.68
C THR A 284 -34.37 24.04 12.84
N PRO A 285 -33.14 24.58 12.86
CA PRO A 285 -32.75 25.61 11.92
C PRO A 285 -32.70 24.99 10.52
N SER A 286 -33.62 25.41 9.66
CA SER A 286 -33.58 25.16 8.23
C SER A 286 -32.30 25.76 7.65
N THR A 287 -31.41 24.92 7.16
CA THR A 287 -30.21 25.31 6.43
C THR A 287 -30.66 26.14 5.21
N PRO A 288 -30.14 27.36 4.99
CA PRO A 288 -30.49 28.12 3.79
C PRO A 288 -29.96 27.38 2.57
N THR A 289 -30.85 27.00 1.66
CA THR A 289 -30.51 26.51 0.33
C THR A 289 -29.88 27.68 -0.43
N SER A 290 -28.58 27.91 -0.24
CA SER A 290 -27.81 28.74 -1.15
C SER A 290 -27.80 28.02 -2.49
N GLY A 291 -28.54 28.59 -3.45
CA GLY A 291 -28.45 28.23 -4.86
C GLY A 291 -27.03 28.52 -5.33
N SER A 292 -26.12 27.58 -5.12
CA SER A 292 -24.89 27.50 -5.89
C SER A 292 -25.32 27.13 -7.29
N THR A 293 -25.48 28.12 -8.17
CA THR A 293 -25.16 27.93 -9.58
C THR A 293 -23.72 27.42 -9.59
N LYS A 294 -23.58 26.09 -9.63
CA LYS A 294 -22.35 25.45 -10.12
C LYS A 294 -22.14 26.06 -11.49
N SER A 295 -21.26 27.05 -11.58
CA SER A 295 -20.56 27.34 -12.82
C SER A 295 -19.85 26.04 -13.16
N SER A 296 -20.51 25.18 -13.94
CA SER A 296 -19.86 24.03 -14.51
C SER A 296 -18.81 24.63 -15.42
N SER A 297 -17.54 24.55 -15.01
CA SER A 297 -16.42 24.77 -15.90
C SER A 297 -16.74 24.06 -17.21
N PRO A 298 -16.56 24.68 -18.39
CA PRO A 298 -16.83 24.03 -19.65
C PRO A 298 -16.17 22.65 -19.66
N LYS A 299 -16.96 21.61 -19.94
CA LYS A 299 -16.45 20.24 -19.93
C LYS A 299 -15.45 20.13 -21.07
N LYS A 300 -14.16 20.09 -20.72
CA LYS A 300 -13.06 20.01 -21.70
C LYS A 300 -13.16 18.76 -22.56
N THR A 301 -12.91 18.92 -23.85
CA THR A 301 -12.95 17.84 -24.84
C THR A 301 -11.79 16.85 -24.58
N PRO A 302 -12.03 15.53 -24.52
CA PRO A 302 -10.97 14.53 -24.40
C PRO A 302 -10.03 14.54 -25.61
N ILE A 303 -8.78 14.17 -25.41
CA ILE A 303 -7.77 14.05 -26.47
C ILE A 303 -7.59 12.59 -26.88
N SER A 304 -7.32 12.35 -28.17
CA SER A 304 -7.00 11.02 -28.70
C SER A 304 -5.98 11.11 -29.83
N THR A 305 -5.15 10.09 -29.96
CA THR A 305 -4.21 9.96 -31.08
C THR A 305 -4.94 9.59 -32.36
N LYS A 306 -4.39 10.02 -33.50
CA LYS A 306 -4.87 9.61 -34.82
C LYS A 306 -4.68 8.09 -34.98
N GLY A 307 -5.77 7.37 -35.21
CA GLY A 307 -5.73 5.92 -35.44
C GLY A 307 -5.07 5.57 -36.77
N ALA A 308 -4.69 4.30 -36.94
CA ALA A 308 -4.47 3.76 -38.28
C ALA A 308 -5.75 4.03 -39.10
N GLY A 309 -5.66 4.86 -40.14
CA GLY A 309 -6.76 5.03 -41.07
C GLY A 309 -7.21 3.64 -41.52
N ALA A 310 -8.53 3.43 -41.64
CA ALA A 310 -9.05 2.19 -42.21
C ALA A 310 -8.25 1.91 -43.50
N VAL A 311 -7.51 0.80 -43.54
CA VAL A 311 -7.01 0.28 -44.81
C VAL A 311 -8.28 0.12 -45.62
N LYS A 312 -8.47 1.00 -46.61
CA LYS A 312 -9.51 0.82 -47.61
C LYS A 312 -9.21 -0.55 -48.20
N GLY A 313 -9.97 -1.56 -47.76
CA GLY A 313 -10.04 -2.83 -48.45
C GLY A 313 -10.37 -2.47 -49.89
N GLY A 314 -9.37 -2.58 -50.74
CA GLY A 314 -9.50 -2.37 -52.17
C GLY A 314 -10.41 -3.46 -52.69
N GLY A 315 -11.72 -3.22 -52.63
CA GLY A 315 -12.62 -3.85 -53.57
C GLY A 315 -12.23 -3.35 -54.95
N LYS A 316 -11.77 -4.27 -55.80
CA LYS A 316 -12.05 -4.34 -57.24
C LYS A 316 -11.31 -5.52 -57.86
N GLY A 317 -12.06 -6.37 -58.57
CA GLY A 317 -11.56 -7.38 -59.51
C GLY A 317 -12.08 -8.75 -59.19
#